data_AF-A0A9D4FVA4-F1
#
_entry.id   AF-A0A9D4FVA4-F1
#
_cell.length_a   1.000
_cell.length_b   1.000
_cell.length_c   1.000
_cell.angle_alpha   90.00
_cell.angle_beta   90.00
_cell.angle_gamma   90.00
#
_symmetry.space_group_name_H-M   'P 1'
#
loop_
_entity.id
_entity.type
_entity.pdbx_description
1 polymer ?
#
loop_
_entity_poly.entity_id
_entity_poly.type
_entity_poly.pdbx_seq_one_letter_code
_entity_poly.pdbx_strand_id
1 'polypeptide(L)'
;MMGDFARNVLPPKDGKIMIPAKKGVLLLLLLLLLLLLLLLLLLLLLLLLLLLLLLLLLLLLLLLLLLQLLLLLLLLLLLLLLLLLLLLLLLLLLLLLLLLLLLLLPLPPLLLLLLLLLILLLLLLLSLLLLLLLLLLAFLAS
;
A
#
# COMPACT_ATOMS: atom_id res chain seq x y z
N MET A 1 -75.95 -64.26 47.76
CA MET A 1 -75.04 -63.68 48.77
C MET A 1 -73.65 -64.22 48.50
N MET A 2 -72.61 -63.42 48.74
CA MET A 2 -71.25 -63.47 48.12
C MET A 2 -71.22 -63.03 46.65
N GLY A 3 -70.97 -61.74 46.43
CA GLY A 3 -70.56 -61.18 45.15
C GLY A 3 -69.15 -60.62 45.29
N ASP A 4 -68.30 -61.00 44.34
CA ASP A 4 -66.87 -60.72 44.24
C ASP A 4 -66.57 -59.23 44.00
N PHE A 5 -66.59 -58.43 45.06
CA PHE A 5 -66.06 -57.06 45.06
C PHE A 5 -64.84 -56.95 45.97
N ALA A 6 -63.88 -57.86 45.78
CA ALA A 6 -62.51 -57.65 46.19
C ALA A 6 -61.88 -56.72 45.14
N ARG A 7 -61.84 -55.42 45.41
CA ARG A 7 -60.63 -54.76 45.93
C ARG A 7 -59.42 -55.09 45.07
N ASN A 8 -59.03 -54.16 44.22
CA ASN A 8 -57.84 -53.34 44.43
C ASN A 8 -57.44 -52.72 43.10
N VAL A 9 -58.01 -51.54 42.83
CA VAL A 9 -57.25 -50.50 42.13
C VAL A 9 -56.00 -50.30 42.99
N LEU A 10 -54.90 -50.98 42.65
CA LEU A 10 -53.63 -50.71 43.28
C LEU A 10 -53.25 -49.29 42.86
N PRO A 11 -53.17 -48.33 43.80
CA PRO A 11 -52.45 -47.10 43.50
C PRO A 11 -51.00 -47.49 43.21
N PRO A 12 -50.29 -46.80 42.30
CA PRO A 12 -48.88 -47.06 42.06
C PRO A 12 -48.13 -46.98 43.41
N LYS A 13 -47.63 -48.13 43.86
CA LYS A 13 -47.09 -48.34 45.22
C LYS A 13 -45.78 -47.61 45.47
N ASP A 14 -45.17 -47.09 44.41
CA ASP A 14 -43.99 -46.25 44.48
C ASP A 14 -44.33 -44.96 43.74
N GLY A 15 -44.43 -43.83 44.45
CA GLY A 15 -44.63 -42.49 43.89
C GLY A 15 -43.50 -42.01 42.97
N LYS A 16 -42.79 -42.92 42.30
CA LYS A 16 -41.80 -42.63 41.27
C LYS A 16 -42.54 -42.32 39.98
N ILE A 17 -42.64 -41.03 39.69
CA ILE A 17 -43.01 -40.53 38.37
C ILE A 17 -42.01 -41.12 37.37
N MET A 18 -42.40 -42.17 36.65
CA MET A 18 -41.62 -42.74 35.56
C MET A 18 -41.64 -41.76 34.40
N ILE A 19 -40.65 -40.86 34.35
CA ILE A 19 -40.43 -39.99 33.20
C ILE A 19 -40.02 -40.88 32.01
N PRO A 20 -40.71 -40.82 30.86
CA PRO A 20 -40.41 -41.70 29.74
C PRO A 20 -39.01 -41.40 29.18
N ALA A 21 -38.13 -42.40 29.23
CA ALA A 21 -36.72 -42.33 28.81
C ALA A 21 -36.51 -41.78 27.38
N LYS A 22 -37.51 -41.86 26.50
CA LYS A 22 -37.48 -41.31 25.14
C LYS A 22 -37.30 -39.78 25.09
N LYS A 23 -37.76 -39.03 26.10
CA LYS A 23 -37.64 -37.55 26.12
C LYS A 23 -36.21 -37.09 26.45
N GLY A 24 -35.48 -37.85 27.27
CA GLY A 24 -34.09 -37.52 27.63
C GLY A 24 -33.13 -37.61 26.44
N VAL A 25 -33.32 -38.62 25.58
CA VAL A 25 -32.49 -38.81 24.37
C VAL A 25 -32.64 -37.64 23.40
N LEU A 26 -33.87 -37.13 23.20
CA LEU A 26 -34.11 -35.97 22.32
C LEU A 26 -33.42 -34.69 22.83
N LEU A 27 -33.42 -34.46 24.15
CA LEU A 27 -32.74 -33.31 24.75
C LEU A 27 -31.21 -33.40 24.58
N LEU A 28 -30.64 -34.59 24.77
CA LEU A 28 -29.21 -34.81 24.55
C LEU A 28 -28.80 -34.60 23.09
N LEU A 29 -29.61 -35.09 22.14
CA LEU A 29 -29.38 -34.86 20.72
C LEU A 29 -29.45 -33.37 20.35
N LEU A 30 -30.42 -32.64 20.91
CA LEU A 30 -30.56 -31.21 20.68
C LEU A 30 -29.38 -30.41 21.26
N LEU A 31 -28.89 -30.78 22.46
CA LEU A 31 -27.70 -30.18 23.05
C LEU A 31 -26.45 -30.43 22.19
N LEU A 32 -26.28 -31.67 21.69
CA LEU A 32 -25.17 -32.03 20.82
C LEU A 32 -25.20 -31.24 19.50
N LEU A 33 -26.39 -31.10 18.89
CA LEU A 33 -26.58 -30.31 17.69
C LEU A 33 -26.24 -28.83 17.91
N LEU A 34 -26.67 -28.25 19.04
CA LEU A 34 -26.34 -26.87 19.40
C LEU A 34 -24.83 -26.68 19.59
N LEU A 35 -24.15 -27.62 20.25
CA LEU A 35 -22.71 -27.59 20.43
C LEU A 35 -21.96 -27.66 19.08
N LEU A 36 -22.41 -28.53 18.17
CA LEU A 36 -21.85 -28.64 16.83
C LEU A 36 -22.04 -27.34 16.03
N LEU A 37 -23.21 -26.72 16.11
CA LEU A 37 -23.49 -25.44 15.47
C LEU A 37 -22.59 -24.32 16.01
N LEU A 38 -22.39 -24.27 17.33
CA LEU A 38 -21.50 -23.30 17.97
C LEU A 38 -20.05 -23.49 17.50
N LEU A 39 -19.58 -24.73 17.43
CA LEU A 39 -18.25 -25.05 16.93
C LEU A 39 -18.06 -24.62 15.47
N LEU A 40 -19.06 -24.87 14.61
CA LEU A 40 -19.06 -24.44 13.21
C LEU A 40 -19.01 -22.91 13.09
N LEU A 41 -19.78 -22.19 13.91
CA LEU A 41 -19.76 -20.73 13.94
C LEU A 41 -18.40 -20.19 14.37
N LEU A 42 -17.79 -20.78 15.41
CA LEU A 42 -16.45 -20.41 15.86
C LEU A 42 -15.40 -20.63 14.77
N LEU A 43 -15.47 -21.76 14.06
CA LEU A 43 -14.59 -22.06 12.94
C LEU A 43 -14.74 -21.03 11.81
N LEU A 44 -15.98 -20.66 11.48
CA LEU A 44 -16.26 -19.64 10.47
C LEU A 44 -15.73 -18.26 10.86
N LEU A 45 -15.87 -17.89 12.15
CA LEU A 45 -15.31 -16.64 12.67
C LEU A 45 -13.77 -16.65 12.59
N LEU A 46 -13.13 -17.76 12.93
CA LEU A 46 -11.68 -17.91 12.82
C LEU A 46 -11.21 -17.79 11.36
N LEU A 47 -11.93 -18.41 10.44
CA LEU A 47 -11.64 -18.31 9.00
C LEU A 47 -11.76 -16.86 8.51
N LEU A 48 -12.81 -16.15 8.94
CA LEU A 48 -13.00 -14.73 8.60
C LEU A 48 -11.84 -13.87 9.14
N LEU A 49 -11.43 -14.11 10.38
CA LEU A 49 -10.28 -13.41 10.99
C LEU A 49 -8.99 -13.67 10.22
N LEU A 50 -8.75 -14.92 9.80
CA LEU A 50 -7.59 -15.30 9.01
C LEU A 50 -7.58 -14.57 7.65
N LEU A 51 -8.74 -14.50 6.98
CA LEU A 51 -8.90 -13.79 5.71
C LEU A 51 -8.62 -12.29 5.88
N LEU A 52 -9.13 -11.69 6.95
CA LEU A 52 -8.88 -10.28 7.27
C LEU A 52 -7.38 -10.01 7.48
N LEU A 53 -6.70 -10.90 8.22
CA LEU A 53 -5.26 -10.79 8.45
C LEU A 53 -4.46 -10.92 7.15
N LEU A 54 -4.85 -11.83 6.25
CA LEU A 54 -4.23 -11.96 4.94
C LEU A 54 -4.43 -10.71 4.08
N LEU A 55 -5.62 -10.11 4.10
CA LEU A 55 -5.89 -8.86 3.41
C LEU A 55 -5.05 -7.70 3.95
N LEU A 56 -4.91 -7.59 5.27
CA LEU A 56 -4.04 -6.60 5.91
C LEU A 56 -2.57 -6.78 5.48
N LEU A 57 -2.08 -8.02 5.44
CA LEU A 57 -0.73 -8.33 4.99
C LEU A 57 -0.52 -7.94 3.52
N LEU A 58 -1.50 -8.20 2.66
CA LEU A 58 -1.46 -7.80 1.26
C LEU A 58 -1.44 -6.27 1.11
N LEU A 59 -2.26 -5.56 1.89
CA LEU A 59 -2.25 -4.09 1.93
C LEU A 59 -0.87 -3.55 2.34
N LEU A 60 -0.25 -4.15 3.36
CA LEU A 60 1.08 -3.77 3.82
C LEU A 60 2.13 -3.98 2.73
N LEU A 61 2.10 -5.12 2.03
CA LEU A 61 2.99 -5.38 0.90
C LEU A 61 2.81 -4.36 -0.23
N LEU A 62 1.56 -4.02 -0.54
CA LEU A 62 1.27 -2.99 -1.54
C LEU A 62 1.83 -1.63 -1.12
N LEU A 63 1.67 -1.24 0.15
CA LEU A 63 2.22 0.00 0.68
C LEU A 63 3.75 0.03 0.58
N LEU A 64 4.42 -1.08 0.92
CA LEU A 64 5.88 -1.18 0.79
C LEU A 64 6.33 -1.05 -0.67
N LEU A 65 5.61 -1.67 -1.61
CA LEU A 65 5.91 -1.53 -3.04
C LEU A 65 5.71 -0.08 -3.52
N LEU A 66 4.65 0.59 -3.09
CA LEU A 66 4.42 2.01 -3.41
C LEU A 66 5.53 2.90 -2.85
N LEU A 67 5.99 2.64 -1.63
CA LEU A 67 7.11 3.37 -1.03
C LEU A 67 8.40 3.16 -1.82
N GLN A 68 8.70 1.93 -2.25
CA GLN A 68 9.86 1.64 -3.10
C GLN A 68 9.79 2.36 -4.44
N LEU A 69 8.61 2.39 -5.08
CA LEU A 69 8.39 3.13 -6.32
C LEU A 69 8.63 4.63 -6.13
N LEU A 70 8.12 5.21 -5.04
CA LEU A 70 8.33 6.61 -4.70
C LEU A 70 9.82 6.94 -4.51
N LEU A 71 10.55 6.08 -3.80
CA LEU A 71 12.01 6.24 -3.62
C LEU A 71 12.76 6.17 -4.95
N LEU A 72 12.37 5.26 -5.83
CA LEU A 72 12.96 5.15 -7.17
C LEU A 72 12.69 6.42 -7.99
N LEU A 73 11.45 6.94 -7.96
CA LEU A 73 11.10 8.18 -8.63
C LEU A 73 11.94 9.36 -8.11
N LEU A 74 12.09 9.47 -6.78
CA LEU A 74 12.90 10.51 -6.15
C LEU A 74 14.37 10.39 -6.59
N LEU A 75 14.92 9.18 -6.64
CA LEU A 75 16.28 8.93 -7.11
C LEU A 75 16.45 9.33 -8.59
N LEU A 76 15.48 8.99 -9.43
CA LEU A 76 15.47 9.39 -10.84
C LEU A 76 15.44 10.93 -10.98
N LEU A 77 14.63 11.60 -10.18
CA LEU A 77 14.54 13.05 -10.15
C LEU A 77 15.86 13.70 -9.70
N LEU A 78 16.50 13.14 -8.67
CA LEU A 78 17.83 13.57 -8.23
C LEU A 78 18.89 13.37 -9.32
N LEU A 79 18.85 12.24 -10.04
CA LEU A 79 19.74 11.98 -11.16
C LEU A 79 19.54 13.00 -12.29
N LEU A 80 18.29 13.34 -12.61
CA LEU A 80 17.95 14.38 -13.58
C LEU A 80 18.50 15.74 -13.16
N LEU A 81 18.33 16.11 -11.88
CA LEU A 81 18.87 17.33 -11.32
C LEU A 81 20.40 17.39 -11.46
N LEU A 82 21.08 16.27 -11.14
CA LEU A 82 22.53 16.15 -11.27
C LEU A 82 22.99 16.31 -12.73
N LEU A 83 22.29 15.67 -13.67
CA LEU A 83 22.57 15.79 -15.10
C LEU A 83 22.39 17.24 -15.57
N LEU A 84 21.33 17.91 -15.14
CA LEU A 84 21.06 19.30 -15.47
C LEU A 84 22.17 20.23 -14.94
N LEU A 85 22.63 19.99 -13.71
CA LEU A 85 23.75 20.73 -13.11
C LEU A 85 25.06 20.49 -13.87
N LEU A 86 25.33 19.25 -14.29
CA LEU A 86 26.51 18.92 -15.10
C LEU A 86 26.46 19.63 -16.46
N LEU A 87 25.29 19.67 -17.10
CA LEU A 87 25.09 20.39 -18.36
C LEU A 87 25.32 21.90 -18.18
N LEU A 88 24.82 22.49 -17.09
CA LEU A 88 25.07 23.89 -16.73
C LEU A 88 26.58 24.17 -16.61
N LEU A 89 27.31 23.31 -15.89
CA LEU A 89 28.75 23.43 -15.71
C LEU A 89 29.51 23.34 -17.04
N LEU A 90 29.15 22.39 -17.89
CA LEU A 90 29.75 22.23 -19.22
C LEU A 90 29.52 23.47 -20.09
N LEU A 91 28.30 24.02 -20.07
CA LEU A 91 27.97 25.24 -20.81
C LEU A 91 28.78 26.44 -20.33
N LEU A 92 28.92 26.59 -19.01
CA LEU A 92 29.74 27.64 -18.40
C LEU A 92 31.22 27.50 -18.81
N LEU A 93 31.75 26.27 -18.80
CA LEU A 93 33.12 26.00 -19.25
C LEU A 93 33.31 26.36 -20.73
N LEU A 94 32.35 25.99 -21.59
CA LEU A 94 32.37 26.34 -23.01
C LEU A 94 32.37 27.86 -23.20
N LEU A 95 31.51 28.59 -22.47
CA LEU A 95 31.45 30.04 -22.50
C LEU A 95 32.80 30.67 -22.11
N LEU A 96 33.42 30.16 -21.04
CA LEU A 96 34.74 30.61 -20.59
C LEU A 96 35.81 30.38 -21.65
N LEU A 97 35.82 29.21 -22.29
CA LEU A 97 36.76 28.88 -23.36
C LEU A 97 36.58 29.81 -24.58
N LEU A 98 35.34 30.09 -24.98
CA LEU A 98 35.05 31.02 -26.08
C LEU A 98 35.50 32.44 -25.76
N LEU A 99 35.30 32.89 -24.52
CA LEU A 99 35.78 34.20 -24.05
C LEU A 99 37.31 34.27 -24.10
N LEU A 100 37.99 33.20 -23.66
CA LEU A 100 39.44 33.11 -23.72
C LEU A 100 39.95 33.16 -25.18
N LEU A 101 39.29 32.43 -26.09
CA LEU A 101 39.62 32.45 -27.52
C LEU A 101 39.48 33.86 -28.12
N LEU A 102 38.40 34.57 -27.78
CA LEU A 102 38.17 35.95 -28.20
C LEU A 102 39.28 36.89 -27.73
N LEU A 103 39.79 36.68 -26.51
CA LEU A 103 40.84 37.50 -25.93
C LEU A 103 42.22 37.23 -26.56
N LEU A 104 42.51 35.95 -26.84
CA LEU A 104 43.85 35.53 -27.28
C LEU A 104 44.07 35.65 -28.79
N LEU A 105 43.02 35.51 -29.60
CA LEU A 105 43.17 35.36 -31.05
C LEU A 105 42.76 36.65 -31.78
N PRO A 106 43.62 37.21 -32.65
CA PRO A 106 43.25 38.35 -33.50
C PRO A 106 42.30 37.89 -34.60
N LEU A 107 41.00 37.92 -34.30
CA LEU A 107 39.95 37.48 -35.22
C LEU A 107 39.57 38.60 -36.20
N PRO A 108 39.31 38.29 -37.48
CA PRO A 108 38.72 39.24 -38.41
C PRO A 108 37.31 39.68 -37.93
N PRO A 109 36.84 40.89 -38.29
CA PRO A 109 35.60 41.45 -37.75
C PRO A 109 34.36 40.58 -37.93
N LEU A 110 34.25 39.88 -39.07
CA LEU A 110 33.12 38.98 -39.34
C LEU A 110 33.09 37.77 -38.40
N LEU A 111 34.25 37.18 -38.09
CA LEU A 111 34.33 36.07 -37.14
C LEU A 111 34.06 36.54 -35.70
N LEU A 112 34.49 37.76 -35.36
CA LEU A 112 34.19 38.36 -34.06
C LEU A 112 32.68 38.54 -33.88
N LEU A 113 31.96 39.03 -34.89
CA LEU A 113 30.50 39.17 -34.83
C LEU A 113 29.79 37.82 -34.71
N LEU A 114 30.21 36.81 -35.46
CA LEU A 114 29.65 35.46 -35.35
C LEU A 114 29.89 34.85 -33.96
N LEU A 115 31.09 35.02 -33.41
CA LEU A 115 31.45 34.53 -32.08
C LEU A 115 30.64 35.25 -30.99
N LEU A 116 30.44 36.57 -31.11
CA LEU A 116 29.59 37.34 -30.21
C LEU A 116 28.13 36.83 -30.22
N LEU A 117 27.60 36.55 -31.41
CA LEU A 117 26.24 35.99 -31.56
C LEU A 117 26.14 34.61 -30.89
N LEU A 118 27.15 33.75 -31.05
CA LEU A 118 27.21 32.45 -30.39
C LEU A 118 27.25 32.59 -28.86
N ILE A 119 28.06 33.51 -28.33
CA ILE A 119 28.12 33.80 -26.89
C ILE A 119 26.74 34.26 -26.38
N LEU A 120 26.07 35.17 -27.09
CA LEU A 120 24.73 35.63 -26.74
C LEU A 120 23.71 34.49 -26.70
N LEU A 121 23.74 33.60 -27.70
CA LEU A 121 22.88 32.42 -27.76
C LEU A 121 23.13 31.47 -26.57
N LEU A 122 24.40 31.23 -26.23
CA LEU A 122 24.76 30.40 -25.07
C LEU A 122 24.29 31.02 -23.76
N LEU A 123 24.41 32.34 -23.59
CA LEU A 123 23.89 33.05 -22.42
C LEU A 123 22.36 32.94 -22.30
N LEU A 124 21.64 33.00 -23.43
CA LEU A 124 20.19 32.77 -23.45
C LEU A 124 19.84 31.33 -23.04
N LEU A 125 20.59 30.34 -23.54
CA LEU A 125 20.38 28.95 -23.16
C LEU A 125 20.67 28.71 -21.67
N LEU A 126 21.75 29.33 -21.15
CA LEU A 126 22.11 29.29 -19.73
C LEU A 126 20.98 29.82 -18.85
N SER A 127 20.39 30.97 -19.21
CA SER A 127 19.33 31.58 -18.41
C SER A 127 18.04 30.75 -18.42
N LEU A 128 17.67 30.15 -19.55
CA LEU A 128 16.57 29.19 -19.65
C LEU A 128 16.80 27.95 -18.79
N LEU A 129 18.02 27.41 -18.80
CA LEU A 129 18.35 26.22 -18.03
C LEU A 129 18.34 26.51 -16.52
N LEU A 130 18.82 27.69 -16.10
CA LEU A 130 18.70 28.15 -14.72
C LEU A 130 17.24 28.32 -14.28
N LEU A 131 16.38 28.88 -15.14
CA LEU A 131 14.95 29.00 -14.86
C LEU A 131 14.30 27.62 -14.67
N LEU A 132 14.62 26.66 -15.54
CA LEU A 132 14.13 25.27 -15.43
C LEU A 132 14.58 24.64 -14.10
N LEU A 133 15.85 24.80 -13.74
CA LEU A 133 16.40 24.32 -12.48
C LEU A 133 15.65 24.92 -11.28
N LEU A 134 15.41 26.24 -11.29
CA LEU A 134 14.67 26.92 -10.24
C LEU A 134 13.22 26.42 -10.12
N LEU A 135 12.53 26.21 -11.25
CA LEU A 135 11.19 25.64 -11.27
C LEU A 135 11.17 24.21 -10.71
N LEU A 136 12.14 23.38 -11.09
CA LEU A 136 12.27 22.01 -10.59
C LEU A 136 12.51 21.99 -9.08
N LEU A 137 13.37 22.87 -8.58
CA LEU A 137 13.65 23.02 -7.14
C LEU A 137 12.43 23.55 -6.38
N ALA A 138 11.68 24.49 -6.96
CA ALA A 138 10.45 24.98 -6.37
C ALA A 138 9.39 23.87 -6.25
N PHE A 139 9.24 23.05 -7.29
CA PHE A 139 8.35 21.88 -7.28
C PHE A 139 8.78 20.83 -6.24
N LEU A 140 10.08 20.65 -6.03
CA LEU A 140 10.62 19.76 -5.01
C LEU A 140 10.41 20.28 -3.57
N ALA A 141 10.29 21.59 -3.40
CA ALA A 141 10.15 22.22 -2.08
C ALA A 141 8.68 22.42 -1.64
N SER A 142 7.72 22.30 -2.56
CA SER A 142 6.27 22.38 -2.30
C SER A 142 5.68 21.04 -1.89
#